data_AF-A0A4Q2JE23-F1
#
_entry.id   AF-A0A4Q2JE23-F1
#
_cell.length_a   1.000
_cell.length_b   1.000
_cell.length_c   1.000
_cell.angle_alpha   90.00
_cell.angle_beta   90.00
_cell.angle_gamma   90.00
#
_symmetry.space_group_name_H-M   'P 1'
#
loop_
_entity.id
_entity.type
_entity.pdbx_description
1 polymer ?
#
loop_
_entity_poly.entity_id
_entity_poly.type
_entity_poly.pdbx_seq_one_letter_code
_entity_poly.pdbx_strand_id
1 'polypeptide(L)'
;MGSGKSRVGARLASAVGAPFVDTDHRIVDRHGPIEEIFAREGEAYFRAIEREVVAEALREQAVVSLGGGAVLDPDTRADLAGLAVVRLDVSPE
;
A
#
# COMPACT_ATOMS: atom_id res chain seq x y z
N MET A 1 2.27 -14.79 4.79
CA MET A 1 1.86 -15.24 3.44
C MET A 1 0.98 -14.15 2.85
N GLY A 2 1.52 -13.34 1.93
CA GLY A 2 0.83 -12.14 1.42
C GLY A 2 -0.34 -12.52 0.52
N SER A 3 -1.45 -11.77 0.57
CA SER A 3 -2.67 -12.01 -0.20
C SER A 3 -2.52 -11.85 -1.74
N GLY A 4 -1.30 -11.77 -2.26
CA GLY A 4 -1.02 -11.67 -3.70
C GLY A 4 -1.23 -10.28 -4.31
N LYS A 5 -1.49 -9.23 -3.50
CA LYS A 5 -1.77 -7.85 -3.95
C LYS A 5 -0.76 -7.32 -4.98
N SER A 6 0.55 -7.42 -4.69
CA SER A 6 1.56 -6.88 -5.60
C SER A 6 1.57 -7.61 -6.95
N ARG A 7 1.39 -8.95 -6.94
CA ARG A 7 1.36 -9.74 -8.17
C ARG A 7 0.09 -9.49 -8.98
N VAL A 8 -1.07 -9.46 -8.34
CA VAL A 8 -2.35 -9.20 -9.01
C VAL A 8 -2.41 -7.75 -9.50
N GLY A 9 -1.98 -6.81 -8.68
CA GLY A 9 -1.90 -5.38 -9.01
C GLY A 9 -0.99 -5.11 -10.19
N ALA A 10 0.22 -5.69 -10.23
CA ALA A 10 1.13 -5.53 -11.36
C ALA A 10 0.53 -6.08 -12.68
N ARG A 11 -0.20 -7.21 -12.62
CA ARG A 11 -0.90 -7.75 -13.79
C ARG A 11 -2.05 -6.86 -14.24
N LEU A 12 -2.83 -6.32 -13.30
CA LEU A 12 -3.90 -5.38 -13.60
C LEU A 12 -3.35 -4.12 -14.27
N ALA A 13 -2.30 -3.53 -13.70
CA ALA A 13 -1.62 -2.34 -14.24
C ALA A 13 -1.19 -2.55 -15.69
N SER A 14 -0.52 -3.68 -15.96
CA SER A 14 -0.10 -4.05 -17.32
C SER A 14 -1.29 -4.24 -18.26
N ALA A 15 -2.39 -4.83 -17.81
CA ALA A 15 -3.57 -5.08 -18.64
C ALA A 15 -4.31 -3.78 -19.02
N VAL A 16 -4.27 -2.76 -18.16
CA VAL A 16 -4.93 -1.47 -18.40
C VAL A 16 -3.97 -0.39 -18.92
N GLY A 17 -2.68 -0.70 -19.09
CA GLY A 17 -1.67 0.24 -19.59
C GLY A 17 -1.32 1.35 -18.59
N ALA A 18 -1.42 1.09 -17.28
CA ALA A 18 -1.11 2.05 -16.22
C ALA A 18 0.19 1.68 -15.47
N PRO A 19 0.87 2.66 -14.83
CA PRO A 19 1.93 2.38 -13.87
C PRO A 19 1.43 1.54 -12.69
N PHE A 20 2.35 0.79 -12.08
CA PHE A 20 2.10 0.06 -10.84
C PHE A 20 2.91 0.67 -9.70
N VAL A 21 2.26 0.88 -8.56
CA VAL A 21 2.88 1.39 -7.34
C VAL A 21 2.58 0.42 -6.20
N ASP A 22 3.62 0.02 -5.46
CA ASP A 22 3.48 -0.70 -4.20
C ASP A 22 3.97 0.22 -3.07
N THR A 23 3.08 0.54 -2.11
CA THR A 23 3.41 1.48 -1.04
C THR A 23 4.44 0.90 -0.08
N ASP A 24 4.46 -0.42 0.15
CA ASP A 24 5.44 -1.06 1.02
C ASP A 24 6.84 -0.96 0.39
N HIS A 25 6.95 -1.18 -0.93
CA HIS A 25 8.21 -0.98 -1.64
C HIS A 25 8.69 0.47 -1.56
N ARG A 26 7.80 1.45 -1.72
CA ARG A 26 8.19 2.87 -1.58
C ARG A 26 8.66 3.22 -0.18
N ILE A 27 8.04 2.66 0.86
CA ILE A 27 8.48 2.83 2.24
C ILE A 27 9.90 2.25 2.37
N VAL A 28 10.13 1.04 1.88
CA VAL A 28 11.45 0.39 1.93
C VAL A 28 12.51 1.20 1.19
N ASP A 29 12.21 1.68 -0.01
CA ASP A 29 13.15 2.47 -0.83
C ASP A 29 13.53 3.80 -0.16
N ARG A 30 12.62 4.42 0.59
CA ARG A 30 12.83 5.74 1.21
C ARG A 30 13.33 5.69 2.65
N HIS A 31 12.89 4.71 3.43
CA HIS A 31 13.09 4.65 4.88
C HIS A 31 13.85 3.40 5.36
N GLY A 32 14.08 2.42 4.47
CA GLY A 32 14.71 1.15 4.80
C GLY A 32 13.71 0.04 5.16
N PRO A 33 14.20 -1.16 5.49
CA PRO A 33 13.36 -2.33 5.75
C PRO A 33 12.33 -2.06 6.86
N ILE A 34 11.08 -2.47 6.65
CA ILE A 34 9.98 -2.18 7.57
C ILE A 34 10.28 -2.74 8.96
N GLU A 35 10.81 -3.95 9.05
CA GLU A 35 11.23 -4.58 10.31
C GLU A 35 12.25 -3.74 11.09
N GLU A 36 13.16 -3.05 10.41
CA GLU A 36 14.14 -2.16 11.05
C GLU A 36 13.49 -0.87 11.52
N ILE A 37 12.54 -0.32 10.76
CA ILE A 37 11.75 0.85 11.16
C ILE A 37 10.99 0.54 12.45
N PHE A 38 10.30 -0.60 12.51
CA PHE A 38 9.60 -1.04 13.72
C PHE A 38 10.56 -1.24 14.90
N ALA A 39 11.73 -1.85 14.67
CA ALA A 39 12.70 -2.10 15.74
C ALA A 39 13.33 -0.81 16.31
N ARG A 40 13.54 0.20 15.46
CA ARG A 40 14.21 1.45 15.84
C ARG A 40 13.27 2.53 16.35
N GLU A 41 12.14 2.72 15.67
CA GLU A 41 11.24 3.87 15.84
C GLU A 41 9.83 3.45 16.33
N GLY A 42 9.50 2.16 16.25
CA GLY A 42 8.22 1.61 16.67
C GLY A 42 7.09 1.73 15.64
N GLU A 43 5.97 1.08 15.95
CA GLU A 43 4.82 1.01 15.05
C GLU A 43 4.20 2.38 14.76
N ALA A 44 4.10 3.26 15.76
CA ALA A 44 3.47 4.57 15.59
C ALA A 44 4.18 5.41 14.52
N TYR A 45 5.51 5.36 14.48
CA TYR A 45 6.30 6.04 13.46
C TYR A 45 6.09 5.40 12.07
N PHE A 46 6.10 4.06 11.99
CA PHE A 46 5.79 3.36 10.75
C PHE A 46 4.40 3.75 10.21
N ARG A 47 3.38 3.83 11.07
CA ARG A 47 2.02 4.22 10.65
C ARG A 47 1.95 5.65 10.12
N ALA A 48 2.72 6.58 10.71
CA ALA A 48 2.80 7.95 10.20
C ALA A 48 3.39 7.99 8.78
N ILE A 49 4.48 7.26 8.55
CA ILE A 49 5.09 7.14 7.21
C ILE A 49 4.15 6.43 6.23
N GLU A 50 3.54 5.30 6.63
CA GLU A 50 2.61 4.54 5.80
C GLU A 50 1.47 5.44 5.33
N ARG A 51 0.89 6.22 6.23
CA ARG A 51 -0.17 7.19 5.93
C ARG A 51 0.28 8.23 4.89
N GLU A 52 1.48 8.79 5.05
CA GLU A 52 2.05 9.79 4.14
C GLU A 52 2.30 9.20 2.74
N VAL A 53 2.99 8.06 2.66
CA VAL A 53 3.31 7.39 1.39
C VAL A 53 2.05 6.97 0.64
N VAL A 54 1.03 6.49 1.36
CA VAL A 54 -0.28 6.18 0.77
C VAL A 54 -0.94 7.45 0.22
N ALA A 55 -0.95 8.55 0.97
CA ALA A 55 -1.55 9.82 0.53
C ALA A 55 -0.92 10.30 -0.79
N GLU A 56 0.40 10.17 -0.92
CA GLU A 56 1.12 10.52 -2.14
C GLU A 56 0.76 9.60 -3.29
N ALA A 57 0.80 8.28 -3.07
CA ALA A 57 0.54 7.30 -4.12
C ALA A 57 -0.89 7.42 -4.68
N LEU A 58 -1.89 7.72 -3.83
CA LEU A 58 -3.28 7.88 -4.26
C LEU A 58 -3.53 9.09 -5.17
N ARG A 59 -2.58 10.03 -5.28
CA ARG A 59 -2.68 11.17 -6.22
C ARG A 59 -2.17 10.83 -7.62
N GLU A 60 -1.54 9.67 -7.79
CA GLU A 60 -0.98 9.24 -9.08
C GLU A 60 -2.01 8.52 -9.93
N GLN A 61 -1.90 8.68 -11.26
CA GLN A 61 -2.66 7.88 -12.22
C GLN A 61 -2.02 6.49 -12.36
N ALA A 62 -2.22 5.64 -11.37
CA ALA A 62 -1.59 4.32 -11.28
C ALA A 62 -2.51 3.28 -10.63
N VAL A 63 -2.18 2.00 -10.81
CA VAL A 63 -2.69 0.93 -9.94
C VAL A 63 -1.85 0.91 -8.67
N VAL A 64 -2.46 1.20 -7.53
CA VAL A 64 -1.77 1.29 -6.24
C VAL A 64 -2.09 0.06 -5.38
N SER A 65 -1.05 -0.68 -5.01
CA SER A 65 -1.10 -1.74 -4.00
C SER A 65 -0.74 -1.16 -2.64
N LEU A 66 -1.70 -1.23 -1.70
CA LEU A 66 -1.52 -0.75 -0.33
C LEU A 66 -0.97 -1.86 0.57
N GLY A 67 -0.19 -1.43 1.57
CA GLY A 67 0.19 -2.26 2.72
C GLY A 67 -1.03 -2.81 3.45
N GLY A 68 -0.88 -3.97 4.10
CA GLY A 68 -2.00 -4.66 4.74
C GLY A 68 -2.68 -3.85 5.86
N GLY A 69 -1.92 -2.99 6.54
CA GLY A 69 -2.43 -2.15 7.63
C GLY A 69 -2.86 -0.75 7.23
N ALA A 70 -2.57 -0.30 5.99
CA ALA A 70 -2.90 1.05 5.53
C ALA A 70 -4.39 1.40 5.70
N VAL A 71 -5.28 0.43 5.47
CA VAL A 71 -6.74 0.63 5.61
C VAL A 71 -7.23 0.77 7.06
N LEU A 72 -6.37 0.54 8.05
CA LEU A 72 -6.69 0.75 9.46
C LEU A 72 -6.71 2.24 9.82
N ASP A 73 -5.99 3.08 9.07
CA ASP A 73 -6.03 4.52 9.21
C ASP A 73 -7.36 5.10 8.65
N PRO A 74 -8.09 5.91 9.45
CA PRO A 74 -9.38 6.48 9.02
C PRO A 74 -9.25 7.46 7.84
N ASP A 75 -8.15 8.20 7.75
CA ASP A 75 -7.94 9.17 6.69
C ASP A 75 -7.56 8.45 5.39
N THR A 76 -6.80 7.34 5.45
CA THR A 76 -6.62 6.48 4.28
C THR A 76 -7.96 5.95 3.76
N ARG A 77 -8.89 5.55 4.63
CA ARG A 77 -10.24 5.15 4.19
C ARG A 77 -11.03 6.30 3.58
N ALA A 78 -10.89 7.51 4.12
CA ALA A 78 -11.53 8.70 3.57
C ALA A 78 -10.98 9.03 2.16
N ASP A 79 -9.66 8.97 1.97
CA ASP A 79 -9.00 9.19 0.68
C ASP A 79 -9.48 8.16 -0.37
N LEU A 80 -9.66 6.91 0.05
CA LEU A 80 -10.12 5.82 -0.83
C LEU A 80 -11.58 5.92 -1.26
N ALA A 81 -12.44 6.63 -0.51
CA ALA A 81 -13.88 6.67 -0.76
C ALA A 81 -14.25 7.27 -2.13
N GLY A 82 -13.38 8.12 -2.69
CA GLY A 82 -13.55 8.72 -4.02
C GLY A 82 -12.91 7.92 -5.16
N LEU A 83 -12.28 6.78 -4.89
CA LEU A 83 -11.46 6.03 -5.84
C LEU A 83 -12.05 4.65 -6.15
N ALA A 84 -11.65 4.07 -7.28
CA ALA A 84 -11.96 2.68 -7.57
C ALA A 84 -11.12 1.75 -6.69
N VAL A 85 -11.78 1.02 -5.77
CA VAL A 85 -11.11 0.11 -4.83
C VAL A 85 -11.43 -1.34 -5.15
N VAL A 86 -10.37 -2.16 -5.25
CA VAL A 86 -10.48 -3.61 -5.44
C VAL A 86 -9.98 -4.33 -4.19
N ARG A 87 -10.87 -5.08 -3.53
CA ARG A 87 -10.49 -5.95 -2.41
C ARG A 87 -10.17 -7.35 -2.94
N LEU A 88 -8.95 -7.82 -2.68
CA LEU A 88 -8.57 -9.22 -2.94
C LEU A 88 -8.85 -10.06 -1.69
N ASP A 89 -9.77 -11.01 -1.84
CA ASP A 89 -10.16 -11.96 -0.80
C ASP A 89 -9.46 -13.30 -1.04
N VAL A 90 -8.82 -13.85 -0.01
CA VAL A 90 -8.09 -15.12 -0.06
C VAL A 90 -8.53 -15.95 1.14
N SER A 91 -9.17 -17.08 0.88
CA SER A 91 -9.55 -18.02 1.93
C SER A 91 -8.29 -18.69 2.50
N PRO A 92 -8.13 -18.76 3.84
CA PRO A 92 -7.15 -19.66 4.43
C PRO A 92 -7.58 -21.12 4.15
N GLU A 93 -6.64 -21.95 3.73
CA GLU A 93 -6.78 -23.41 3.70
C GLU A 93 -6.56 -24.01 5.10
#